data_AF-A0A3D2TJP5-F1
#
_entry.id   AF-A0A3D2TJP5-F1
#
_cell.length_a   1.000
_cell.length_b   1.000
_cell.length_c   1.000
_cell.angle_alpha   90.00
_cell.angle_beta   90.00
_cell.angle_gamma   90.00
#
_symmetry.space_group_name_H-M   'P 1'
#
loop_
_entity.id
_entity.type
_entity.pdbx_description
1 polymer ?
#
loop_
_entity_poly.entity_id
_entity_poly.type
_entity_poly.pdbx_seq_one_letter_code
_entity_poly.pdbx_strand_id
1 'polypeptide(L)' 'LVTTLPIENAEQVQQIVFHYFIRWQIEIYFRTLKSGCRIEDRQFETLDRLLNCLAVYSIIA' A
#
# COMPACT_ATOMS: atom_id res chain seq x y z
N LEU A 1 -8.94 -6.56 -16.29
CA LEU A 1 -7.71 -6.98 -15.61
C LEU A 1 -6.84 -7.67 -16.64
N VAL A 2 -5.62 -7.18 -16.86
CA VAL A 2 -4.62 -7.86 -17.70
C VAL A 2 -3.70 -8.61 -16.74
N THR A 3 -3.52 -9.92 -16.94
CA THR A 3 -2.78 -10.79 -16.01
C THR A 3 -2.02 -11.88 -16.76
N THR A 4 -0.97 -12.40 -16.14
CA THR A 4 -0.21 -13.57 -16.60
C THR A 4 -0.73 -14.88 -16.00
N LEU A 5 -1.74 -14.81 -15.13
CA LEU A 5 -2.35 -15.98 -14.49
C LEU A 5 -3.30 -16.72 -15.46
N PRO A 6 -3.47 -18.05 -15.33
CA PRO A 6 -4.40 -18.83 -16.15
C PRO A 6 -5.86 -18.36 -16.04
N ILE A 7 -6.62 -18.51 -17.13
CA ILE A 7 -8.03 -18.07 -17.25
C ILE A 7 -8.92 -19.13 -17.95
N GLU A 8 -8.54 -20.40 -17.85
CA GLU A 8 -9.16 -21.51 -18.57
C GLU A 8 -10.56 -21.87 -18.03
N ASN A 9 -10.85 -21.55 -16.76
CA ASN A 9 -12.13 -21.81 -16.14
C ASN A 9 -12.60 -20.66 -15.24
N ALA A 10 -13.89 -20.68 -14.89
CA ALA A 10 -14.51 -19.60 -14.12
C ALA A 10 -13.90 -19.42 -12.72
N GLU A 11 -13.44 -20.51 -12.09
CA GLU A 11 -12.82 -20.45 -10.76
C GLU A 11 -11.49 -19.67 -10.78
N GLN A 12 -10.65 -19.92 -11.79
CA GLN A 12 -9.40 -19.17 -11.99
C GLN A 12 -9.66 -17.67 -12.19
N VAL A 13 -10.69 -17.32 -12.99
CA VAL A 13 -11.08 -15.92 -13.20
C VAL A 13 -11.57 -15.27 -11.91
N GLN A 14 -12.36 -15.98 -11.11
CA GLN A 14 -12.82 -15.50 -9.80
C GLN A 14 -11.64 -15.25 -8.84
N GLN A 15 -10.64 -16.13 -8.82
CA GLN A 15 -9.43 -15.93 -8.03
C GLN A 15 -8.66 -14.67 -8.44
N ILE A 16 -8.51 -14.41 -9.74
CA ILE A 16 -7.85 -13.18 -10.23
C ILE A 16 -8.59 -11.93 -9.75
N VAL A 17 -9.93 -11.95 -9.82
CA VAL A 17 -10.75 -10.84 -9.33
C VAL A 17 -10.58 -10.67 -7.81
N PHE A 18 -10.57 -11.78 -7.06
CA PHE A 18 -10.31 -11.76 -5.62
C PHE A 18 -8.93 -11.19 -5.26
N HIS A 19 -7.88 -11.59 -5.97
CA HIS A 19 -6.55 -11.01 -5.79
C HIS A 19 -6.55 -9.50 -6.05
N TYR A 20 -7.28 -9.04 -7.06
CA TYR A 20 -7.36 -7.61 -7.35
C TYR A 20 -8.16 -6.83 -6.29
N PHE A 21 -9.13 -7.44 -5.62
CA PHE A 21 -9.81 -6.79 -4.49
C PHE A 21 -8.86 -6.48 -3.33
N ILE A 22 -7.85 -7.31 -3.11
CA ILE A 22 -6.83 -7.09 -2.06
C ILE A 22 -5.97 -5.85 -2.37
N ARG A 23 -5.94 -5.35 -3.61
CA ARG A 23 -5.20 -4.13 -3.99
C ARG A 23 -5.54 -2.94 -3.07
N TRP A 24 -6.76 -2.86 -2.54
CA TRP A 24 -7.18 -1.79 -1.64
C TRP A 24 -6.36 -1.71 -0.33
N GLN A 25 -5.72 -2.80 0.09
CA GLN A 25 -4.89 -2.81 1.31
C GLN A 25 -3.76 -1.77 1.26
N ILE A 26 -3.21 -1.47 0.08
CA ILE A 26 -2.19 -0.42 -0.04
C ILE A 26 -2.74 0.98 0.25
N GLU A 27 -4.02 1.23 -0.04
CA GLU A 27 -4.69 2.50 0.24
C GLU A 27 -4.94 2.64 1.75
N ILE A 28 -5.26 1.53 2.42
CA ILE A 28 -5.36 1.48 3.89
C ILE A 28 -3.99 1.78 4.51
N TYR A 29 -2.91 1.16 4.02
CA TYR A 29 -1.54 1.45 4.48
C TYR A 29 -1.19 2.94 4.34
N PHE A 30 -1.43 3.54 3.18
CA PHE A 30 -1.16 4.98 3.00
C PHE A 30 -2.04 5.86 3.88
N ARG A 31 -3.30 5.46 4.11
CA ARG A 31 -4.16 6.15 5.09
C ARG A 31 -3.62 6.03 6.51
N THR A 32 -3.10 4.87 6.91
CA THR A 32 -2.45 4.67 8.21
C THR A 32 -1.22 5.56 8.34
N LEU A 33 -0.34 5.60 7.34
CA LEU A 33 0.84 6.48 7.35
C LEU A 33 0.46 7.96 7.45
N LYS A 34 -0.44 8.43 6.58
CA LYS A 34 -0.76 9.86 6.46
C LYS A 34 -1.66 10.36 7.57
N SER A 35 -2.77 9.67 7.86
CA SER A 35 -3.76 10.12 8.84
C SER A 35 -3.54 9.53 10.24
N GLY A 36 -3.08 8.28 10.32
CA GLY A 36 -2.79 7.61 11.58
C GLY A 36 -1.47 8.08 12.20
N CYS A 37 -0.37 7.88 11.48
CA CYS A 37 0.99 8.26 11.93
C CYS A 37 1.32 9.74 11.71
N ARG A 38 0.49 10.46 10.94
CA ARG A 38 0.60 11.91 10.68
C ARG A 38 1.97 12.32 10.18
N ILE A 39 2.54 11.54 9.27
CA ILE A 39 3.89 11.79 8.76
C ILE A 39 4.00 13.12 8.01
N GLU A 40 2.91 13.60 7.41
CA GLU A 40 2.86 14.86 6.64
C GLU A 40 2.84 16.09 7.55
N ASP A 41 2.40 15.96 8.81
CA ASP A 41 2.40 17.05 9.80
C ASP A 41 3.80 17.29 10.40
N ARG A 42 4.77 16.41 10.11
CA ARG A 42 6.13 16.51 10.66
C ARG A 42 6.97 17.47 9.84
N GLN A 43 7.35 18.58 10.46
CA GLN A 43 8.18 19.61 9.83
C GLN A 43 9.67 19.33 10.05
N PHE A 44 10.22 18.37 9.29
CA PHE A 44 11.67 18.19 9.25
C PHE A 44 12.32 19.23 8.32
N GLU A 45 13.44 19.81 8.77
CA GLU A 45 14.16 20.87 8.04
C GLU A 45 14.89 20.38 6.78
N THR A 46 15.19 19.07 6.71
CA THR A 46 15.96 18.46 5.61
C THR A 46 15.28 17.20 5.12
N LEU A 47 15.33 16.97 3.80
CA LEU A 47 14.74 15.79 3.15
C LEU A 47 15.27 14.47 3.74
N ASP A 48 16.56 14.38 4.04
CA ASP A 48 17.16 13.14 4.57
C ASP A 48 16.55 12.71 5.92
N ARG A 49 16.24 13.68 6.80
CA ARG A 49 15.58 13.43 8.08
C ARG A 49 14.13 12.98 7.88
N LEU A 50 13.44 13.53 6.89
CA LEU A 50 12.09 13.08 6.52
C LEU A 50 12.13 11.65 5.99
N LEU A 51 13.07 11.31 5.10
CA LEU A 51 13.22 9.96 4.55
C LEU A 51 13.54 8.92 5.62
N ASN A 52 14.43 9.24 6.56
CA ASN A 52 14.73 8.35 7.69
C ASN A 52 13.52 8.12 8.58
N CYS A 53 12.74 9.17 8.87
CA CYS A 53 11.50 9.05 9.62
C CYS A 53 10.50 8.17 8.84
N LEU A 54 10.30 8.45 7.56
CA LEU A 54 9.40 7.68 6.69
C LEU A 54 9.78 6.19 6.69
N ALA A 55 11.06 5.85 6.56
CA ALA A 55 11.52 4.47 6.55
C ALA A 55 11.14 3.70 7.83
N VAL A 56 11.22 4.35 9.00
CA VAL A 56 10.81 3.75 10.27
C VAL A 56 9.29 3.58 10.33
N TYR A 57 8.53 4.62 9.98
CA TYR A 57 7.06 4.54 10.01
C TYR A 57 6.49 3.58 8.97
N SER A 58 7.21 3.36 7.86
CA SER A 58 6.83 2.38 6.85
C SER A 58 6.80 0.93 7.36
N ILE A 59 7.52 0.63 8.44
CA ILE A 59 7.53 -0.69 9.11
C ILE A 59 6.44 -0.77 10.19
N ILE A 60 6.08 0.36 10.80
CA ILE A 60 5.14 0.42 11.92
C ILE A 60 3.67 0.43 11.44
N ALA A 61 3.41 1.10 10.31
CA ALA A 61 2.08 1.27 9.74
C ALA A 61 1.55 -0.01 9.06
#